data_AF-A0A4R8G3Y4-F1
#
_entry.id   AF-A0A4R8G3Y4-F1
#
_cell.length_a   1.000
_cell.length_b   1.000
_cell.length_c   1.000
_cell.angle_alpha   90.00
_cell.angle_beta   90.00
_cell.angle_gamma   90.00
#
_symmetry.space_group_name_H-M   'P 1'
#
loop_
_entity.id
_entity.type
_entity.pdbx_description
1 polymer ?
#
loop_
_entity_poly.entity_id
_entity_poly.type
_entity_poly.pdbx_seq_one_letter_code
_entity_poly.pdbx_strand_id
1 'polypeptide(L)' 'MYKKECPNCNGSSFSSCSKGKWICPYCEEDLTEVEEVMTNDND' A
#
# COMPACT_ATOMS: atom_id res chain seq x y z
N MET A 1 -10.85 -2.04 0.51
CA MET A 1 -9.61 -1.48 1.09
C MET A 1 -8.56 -1.43 0.00
N TYR A 2 -7.54 -0.59 0.10
CA TYR A 2 -6.46 -0.55 -0.89
C TYR A 2 -5.25 -1.27 -0.33
N LYS A 3 -4.57 -2.03 -1.18
CA LYS A 3 -3.31 -2.70 -0.85
C LYS A 3 -2.22 -2.20 -1.79
N LYS A 4 -1.05 -1.87 -1.25
CA LYS A 4 0.20 -1.67 -2.01
C LYS A 4 1.22 -2.69 -1.57
N GLU A 5 2.00 -3.19 -2.52
CA GLU A 5 3.15 -4.03 -2.24
C GLU A 5 4.41 -3.17 -2.32
N CYS A 6 5.21 -3.15 -1.26
CA CYS A 6 6.44 -2.40 -1.24
C CYS A 6 7.50 -3.08 -2.11
N PRO A 7 8.05 -2.42 -3.14
CA PRO A 7 9.08 -3.02 -4.00
C PRO A 7 10.43 -3.19 -3.30
N ASN A 8 10.64 -2.49 -2.18
CA ASN A 8 11.91 -2.53 -1.44
C ASN A 8 11.95 -3.70 -0.44
N CYS A 9 10.86 -3.92 0.32
CA CYS A 9 10.82 -4.95 1.37
C CYS A 9 9.80 -6.07 1.11
N ASN A 10 9.10 -6.05 -0.04
CA ASN A 10 8.00 -6.97 -0.38
C ASN A 10 6.88 -7.02 0.68
N GLY A 11 6.76 -5.95 1.47
CA GLY A 11 5.75 -5.82 2.52
C GLY A 11 4.40 -5.43 1.95
N SER A 12 3.33 -6.07 2.45
CA SER A 12 1.96 -5.71 2.10
C SER A 12 1.48 -4.56 2.98
N SER A 13 1.25 -3.39 2.40
CA SER A 13 0.67 -2.24 3.09
C SER A 13 -0.81 -2.10 2.72
N PHE A 14 -1.66 -1.88 3.71
CA PHE A 14 -3.10 -1.69 3.52
C PHE A 14 -3.50 -0.28 3.97
N SER A 15 -4.34 0.38 3.17
CA SER A 15 -4.86 1.70 3.46
C SER A 15 -6.34 1.78 3.12
N SER A 16 -7.09 2.57 3.91
CA SER A 16 -8.48 2.88 3.61
C SER A 16 -8.62 3.96 2.53
N CYS A 17 -7.53 4.64 2.17
CA CYS A 17 -7.50 5.67 1.14
C CYS A 17 -6.45 5.34 0.08
N SER A 18 -6.87 5.47 -1.18
CA SER A 18 -6.02 5.29 -2.36
C SER A 18 -5.17 6.54 -2.66
N LYS A 19 -5.64 7.70 -2.21
CA LYS A 19 -5.05 9.01 -2.54
C LYS A 19 -4.21 9.54 -1.39
N GLY A 20 -3.06 10.10 -1.74
CA GLY A 20 -2.17 10.81 -0.83
C GLY A 20 -0.82 10.11 -0.67
N LYS A 21 0.04 10.72 0.15
CA LYS A 21 1.35 10.16 0.47
C LYS A 21 1.18 8.82 1.16
N TRP A 22 1.76 7.77 0.60
CA TRP A 22 1.71 6.42 1.16
C TRP A 22 3.12 6.01 1.53
N ILE A 23 3.38 5.84 2.83
CA ILE A 23 4.68 5.36 3.31
C ILE A 23 4.56 3.90 3.73
N CYS A 24 5.52 3.09 3.30
CA CYS A 24 5.63 1.70 3.72
C CYS A 24 5.85 1.63 5.24
N PRO A 25 4.99 0.93 6.00
CA PRO A 25 5.13 0.87 7.46
C PRO A 25 6.31 0.00 7.93
N TYR A 26 6.97 -0.72 7.02
CA TYR A 26 8.05 -1.65 7.34
C TYR A 26 9.44 -1.07 7.11
N CYS A 27 9.62 -0.35 6.01
CA CYS A 27 10.92 0.18 5.60
C CYS A 27 10.90 1.69 5.32
N GLU A 28 9.77 2.35 5.57
CA GLU A 28 9.59 3.80 5.38
C GLU A 28 9.76 4.28 3.93
N GLU A 29 9.75 3.36 2.97
CA GLU A 29 9.79 3.65 1.53
C GLU A 29 8.54 4.42 1.08
N ASP A 30 8.72 5.37 0.16
CA ASP A 30 7.60 6.09 -0.43
C ASP A 30 6.90 5.24 -1.50
N LEU A 31 5.66 4.87 -1.22
CA LEU A 31 4.76 4.10 -2.08
C LEU A 31 3.73 4.98 -2.78
N THR A 32 3.92 6.30 -2.80
CA THR A 32 2.93 7.23 -3.38
C THR A 32 2.72 6.93 -4.86
N GLU A 33 3.79 6.58 -5.58
CA GLU A 33 3.76 6.24 -7.01
C GLU A 33 3.54 4.74 -7.30
N VAL A 34 3.52 3.90 -6.28
CA VAL A 34 3.26 2.46 -6.45
C VAL A 34 1.78 2.24 -6.71
N GLU A 35 1.44 1.41 -7.70
CA GLU A 35 0.05 1.09 -8.02
C GLU A 35 -0.65 0.37 -6.86
N GLU A 36 -1.83 0.85 -6.48
CA GLU A 36 -2.69 0.21 -5.51
C GLU A 36 -3.63 -0.83 -6.15
N VAL A 37 -3.80 -1.96 -5.47
CA VAL A 37 -4.80 -2.96 -5.81
C VAL A 37 -5.98 -2.81 -4.86
N MET A 38 -7.20 -2.77 -5.41
CA MET A 38 -8.43 -2.75 -4.62
C MET A 38 -8.66 -4.15 -4.02
N THR A 39 -8.56 -4.29 -2.70
CA THR A 39 -8.98 -5.50 -1.99
C THR A 39 -10.45 -5.36 -1.60
N ASN A 40 -11.28 -6.24 -2.15
CA ASN A 40 -12.65 -6.42 -1.68
C ASN A 40 -12.60 -7.47 -0.58
N ASP A 41 -12.24 -7.05 0.63
CA ASP A 41 -12.42 -7.86 1.83
C ASP A 41 -13.93 -8.01 2.09
N ASN A 42 -14.53 -8.98 1.39
CA ASN A 42 -15.76 -9.65 1.75
C ASN A 42 -15.32 -11.05 2.23
N ASP A 43 -14.91 -11.13 3.49
CA ASP A 43 -14.88 -12.37 4.28
C ASP A 43 -15.89 -12.23 5.42
#